data_AF-A0AAV9GHA5-F1
#
_entry.id   AF-A0AAV9GHA5-F1
#
_cell.length_a   1.000
_cell.length_b   1.000
_cell.length_c   1.000
_cell.angle_alpha   90.00
_cell.angle_beta   90.00
_cell.angle_gamma   90.00
#
_symmetry.space_group_name_H-M   'P 1'
#
loop_
_entity.id
_entity.type
_entity.pdbx_description
1 polymer ?
#
loop_
_entity_poly.entity_id
_entity_poly.type
_entity_poly.pdbx_seq_one_letter_code
_entity_poly.pdbx_strand_id
1 'polypeptide(L)'
;MRTAIFATVLALATGAFAGLNCKCQDSRGQFNSATEYCCGQYGGALGYFPGPNNQCANPANGIDSGGFDKCCRSLGVDGSFCWA
;
A
#
# COMPACT_ATOMS: atom_id res chain seq x y z
N MET A 1 -10.36 33.04 -29.61
CA MET A 1 -9.58 32.74 -28.40
C MET A 1 -10.52 32.62 -27.22
N ARG A 2 -10.79 31.40 -26.72
CA ARG A 2 -11.41 31.18 -25.41
C ARG A 2 -10.81 29.91 -24.84
N THR A 3 -9.73 30.09 -24.09
CA THR A 3 -9.00 29.05 -23.37
C THR A 3 -9.89 28.59 -22.22
N ALA A 4 -10.36 27.34 -22.25
CA ALA A 4 -11.01 26.72 -21.10
C ALA A 4 -9.93 25.97 -20.32
N ILE A 5 -9.51 26.54 -19.18
CA ILE A 5 -8.64 25.87 -18.21
C ILE A 5 -9.57 25.07 -17.29
N PHE A 6 -9.65 23.75 -17.50
CA PHE A 6 -10.24 22.84 -16.51
C PHE A 6 -9.11 22.36 -15.59
N ALA A 7 -9.04 22.94 -14.41
CA ALA A 7 -8.17 22.50 -13.32
C ALA A 7 -8.90 21.39 -12.55
N THR A 8 -8.50 20.13 -12.75
CA THR A 8 -8.93 19.02 -11.89
C THR A 8 -7.85 18.78 -10.85
N VAL A 9 -8.01 19.38 -9.67
CA VAL A 9 -7.18 19.07 -8.50
C VAL A 9 -7.65 17.72 -7.95
N LEU A 10 -6.99 16.63 -8.32
CA LEU A 10 -7.17 15.34 -7.65
C LEU A 10 -6.41 15.40 -6.33
N ALA A 11 -7.07 15.84 -5.27
CA ALA A 11 -6.57 15.70 -3.91
C ALA A 11 -6.63 14.22 -3.53
N LEU A 12 -5.56 13.47 -3.81
CA LEU A 12 -5.32 12.17 -3.18
C LEU A 12 -4.95 12.46 -1.73
N ALA A 13 -5.97 12.50 -0.86
CA ALA A 13 -5.79 12.50 0.57
C ALA A 13 -5.05 11.21 0.94
N THR A 14 -3.72 11.28 1.07
CA THR A 14 -2.93 10.22 1.69
C THR A 14 -3.13 10.30 3.21
N GLY A 15 -4.35 10.02 3.65
CA GLY A 15 -4.57 9.58 5.02
C GLY A 15 -3.93 8.21 5.13
N ALA A 16 -2.80 8.12 5.83
CA ALA A 16 -2.26 6.84 6.24
C ALA A 16 -3.25 6.23 7.24
N PHE A 17 -4.21 5.46 6.74
CA PHE A 17 -5.01 4.61 7.61
C PHE A 17 -4.10 3.50 8.11
N ALA A 18 -4.11 3.24 9.41
CA ALA A 18 -3.54 2.01 9.91
C ALA A 18 -4.30 0.85 9.25
N GLY A 19 -3.60 0.04 8.45
CA GLY A 19 -4.14 -1.14 7.83
C GLY A 19 -3.89 -2.36 8.71
N LEU A 20 -4.87 -3.24 8.84
CA LEU A 20 -4.61 -4.58 9.38
C LEU A 20 -3.94 -5.47 8.33
N ASN A 21 -4.17 -5.18 7.06
CA ASN A 21 -3.78 -6.00 5.94
C ASN A 21 -3.32 -5.11 4.78
N CYS A 22 -2.14 -5.36 4.21
CA CYS A 22 -1.64 -4.63 3.03
C CYS A 22 -0.95 -5.56 2.03
N LYS A 23 -1.12 -5.29 0.73
CA LYS A 23 -0.42 -5.99 -0.36
C LYS A 23 0.02 -5.01 -1.44
N CYS A 24 1.17 -5.26 -2.05
CA CYS A 24 1.57 -4.56 -3.27
C CYS A 24 0.73 -5.09 -4.43
N GLN A 25 -0.09 -4.24 -5.01
CA GLN A 25 -1.03 -4.62 -6.06
C GLN A 25 -1.31 -3.42 -6.97
N ASP A 26 -1.32 -3.69 -8.27
CA ASP A 26 -1.72 -2.73 -9.29
C ASP A 26 -2.59 -3.39 -10.38
N SER A 27 -2.81 -2.68 -11.49
CA SER A 27 -3.63 -3.16 -12.62
C SER A 27 -3.09 -4.42 -13.30
N ARG A 28 -1.82 -4.77 -13.09
CA ARG A 28 -1.16 -5.99 -13.60
C ARG A 28 -1.31 -7.17 -12.66
N GLY A 29 -1.76 -6.95 -11.42
CA GLY A 29 -2.04 -7.99 -10.45
C GLY A 29 -1.34 -7.81 -9.10
N GLN A 30 -1.25 -8.91 -8.36
CA GLN A 30 -0.64 -8.96 -7.02
C GLN A 30 0.85 -9.31 -7.11
N PHE A 31 1.68 -8.57 -6.36
CA PHE A 31 3.13 -8.75 -6.32
C PHE A 31 3.55 -9.32 -4.97
N ASN A 32 3.53 -10.64 -4.84
CA ASN A 32 3.77 -11.32 -3.56
C ASN A 32 5.19 -11.09 -3.02
N SER A 33 6.22 -11.15 -3.87
CA SER A 33 7.60 -10.89 -3.45
C SER A 33 7.83 -9.44 -3.01
N ALA A 34 7.17 -8.48 -3.67
CA ALA A 34 7.21 -7.07 -3.23
C ALA A 34 6.46 -6.90 -1.89
N THR A 35 5.33 -7.59 -1.74
CA THR A 35 4.56 -7.59 -0.49
C THR A 35 5.36 -8.17 0.67
N GLU A 36 6.07 -9.29 0.45
CA GLU A 36 6.96 -9.92 1.44
C GLU A 36 8.09 -8.98 1.86
N TYR A 37 8.79 -8.39 0.88
CA TYR A 37 9.86 -7.43 1.14
C TYR A 37 9.37 -6.24 1.96
N CYS A 38 8.26 -5.63 1.53
CA CYS A 38 7.69 -4.49 2.24
C CYS A 38 7.18 -4.85 3.62
N CYS A 39 6.64 -6.06 3.81
CA CYS A 39 6.23 -6.55 5.13
C CYS A 39 7.43 -6.72 6.07
N GLY A 40 8.56 -7.22 5.56
CA GLY A 40 9.80 -7.39 6.34
C GLY A 40 10.38 -6.08 6.90
N GLN A 41 10.07 -4.94 6.27
CA GLN A 41 10.48 -3.61 6.77
C GLN A 41 9.73 -3.20 8.05
N TYR A 42 8.58 -3.82 8.34
CA TYR A 42 7.80 -3.58 9.56
C TYR A 42 8.19 -4.52 10.71
N GLY A 43 9.41 -5.08 10.67
CA GLY A 43 9.98 -6.16 11.49
C GLY A 43 10.06 -5.96 13.02
N GLY A 44 9.06 -5.36 13.64
CA GLY A 44 8.93 -5.27 15.10
C GLY A 44 7.49 -5.18 15.63
N ALA A 45 6.47 -5.01 14.78
CA ALA A 45 5.10 -4.79 15.23
C ALA A 45 4.16 -5.84 14.66
N LEU A 46 4.21 -7.10 15.10
CA LEU A 46 3.21 -8.16 14.80
C LEU A 46 2.86 -8.42 13.31
N GLY A 47 3.58 -7.78 12.38
CA GLY A 47 3.43 -7.91 10.95
C GLY A 47 3.96 -9.27 10.50
N TYR A 48 3.15 -10.04 9.80
CA TYR A 48 3.54 -11.32 9.25
C TYR A 48 3.11 -11.45 7.79
N PHE A 49 3.87 -12.25 7.06
CA PHE A 49 3.59 -12.65 5.70
C PHE A 49 3.99 -14.13 5.54
N PRO A 50 3.26 -14.95 4.76
CA PRO A 50 2.02 -14.61 4.07
C PRO A 50 0.80 -14.67 5.00
N GLY A 51 -0.09 -13.68 4.91
CA GLY A 51 -1.46 -13.78 5.39
C GLY A 51 -2.36 -14.61 4.46
N PRO A 52 -3.65 -14.82 4.81
CA PRO A 52 -4.58 -15.68 4.07
C PRO A 52 -4.74 -15.39 2.57
N ASN A 53 -4.44 -14.19 2.11
CA ASN A 53 -4.53 -13.71 0.74
C ASN A 53 -3.19 -13.18 0.21
N ASN A 54 -2.05 -13.72 0.70
CA ASN A 54 -0.70 -13.24 0.40
C ASN A 54 -0.54 -11.74 0.70
N GLN A 55 -1.09 -11.28 1.83
CA GLN A 55 -0.89 -9.93 2.32
C GLN A 55 0.10 -9.92 3.48
N CYS A 56 0.70 -8.76 3.72
CA CYS A 56 1.23 -8.42 5.03
C CYS A 56 0.05 -8.21 5.97
N ALA A 57 -0.03 -8.97 7.06
CA ALA A 57 -1.09 -8.89 8.05
C ALA A 57 -0.52 -8.49 9.41
N ASN A 58 -1.25 -7.67 10.14
CA ASN A 58 -0.88 -7.21 11.47
C ASN A 58 -2.14 -7.09 12.35
N PRO A 59 -2.34 -8.02 13.30
CA PRO A 59 -3.54 -8.02 14.14
C PRO A 59 -3.61 -6.83 15.10
N ALA A 60 -2.51 -6.11 15.34
CA ALA A 60 -2.46 -4.94 16.21
C ALA A 60 -2.60 -3.61 15.45
N ASN A 61 -3.01 -3.64 14.18
CA ASN A 61 -3.23 -2.44 13.38
C ASN A 61 -1.98 -1.54 13.28
N GLY A 62 -0.81 -2.16 13.15
CA GLY A 62 0.48 -1.46 13.11
C GLY A 62 1.04 -1.26 11.70
N ILE A 63 0.31 -1.56 10.62
CA ILE A 63 0.80 -1.27 9.26
C ILE A 63 0.45 0.17 8.91
N ASP A 64 1.47 1.02 8.80
CA ASP A 64 1.35 2.32 8.14
C ASP A 64 1.12 2.09 6.64
N SER A 65 -0.14 2.19 6.18
CA SER A 65 -0.49 2.00 4.77
C SER A 65 0.20 3.00 3.84
N GLY A 66 0.47 4.22 4.30
CA GLY A 66 1.19 5.22 3.52
C GLY A 66 2.66 4.86 3.34
N GLY A 67 3.30 4.34 4.40
CA GLY A 67 4.63 3.74 4.33
C GLY A 67 4.66 2.51 3.42
N PHE A 68 3.63 1.66 3.49
CA PHE A 68 3.56 0.41 2.74
C PHE A 68 3.42 0.70 1.24
N ASP A 69 2.54 1.64 0.88
CA ASP A 69 2.36 2.12 -0.50
C ASP A 69 3.67 2.68 -1.08
N LYS A 70 4.40 3.49 -0.31
CA LYS A 70 5.71 4.01 -0.72
C LYS A 70 6.73 2.90 -0.97
N CYS A 71 6.74 1.86 -0.12
CA CYS A 71 7.60 0.70 -0.34
C CYS A 71 7.23 -0.06 -1.64
N CYS A 72 5.94 -0.28 -1.90
CA CYS A 72 5.52 -0.91 -3.16
C CYS A 72 5.95 -0.10 -4.38
N ARG A 73 5.82 1.24 -4.31
CA ARG A 73 6.26 2.15 -5.38
C ARG A 73 7.77 2.15 -5.60
N SER A 74 8.58 2.04 -4.54
CA SER A 74 10.04 1.98 -4.69
C SER A 74 10.51 0.68 -5.38
N LEU A 75 9.68 -0.35 -5.37
CA LEU A 75 9.90 -1.63 -6.08
C LEU A 75 9.28 -1.67 -7.48
N GLY A 76 8.66 -0.58 -7.97
CA GLY A 76 8.06 -0.51 -9.30
C GLY A 76 6.63 -1.04 -9.43
N VAL A 77 5.92 -1.17 -8.31
CA VAL A 77 4.46 -1.43 -8.28
C VAL A 77 3.72 -0.10 -8.19
N ASP A 78 2.63 0.09 -8.92
CA ASP A 78 1.94 1.40 -8.97
C ASP A 78 1.24 1.80 -7.67
N GLY A 79 1.22 0.91 -6.67
CA GLY A 79 0.72 1.19 -5.32
C GLY A 79 0.52 -0.06 -4.48
N SER A 80 -0.30 0.11 -3.45
CA SER A 80 -0.72 -0.95 -2.54
C SER A 80 -2.24 -0.98 -2.37
N PHE A 81 -2.75 -2.15 -1.99
CA PHE A 81 -4.10 -2.32 -1.49
C PHE A 81 -4.05 -2.66 -0.01
N CYS A 82 -4.60 -1.79 0.83
CA CYS A 82 -4.67 -1.97 2.27
C CYS A 82 -6.13 -1.98 2.76
N TRP A 83 -6.43 -2.84 3.73
CA TRP A 83 -7.76 -2.97 4.34
C TRP A 83 -7.67 -3.34 5.83
N ALA A 84 -8.80 -3.19 6.54
CA ALA A 84 -8.99 -3.71 7.88
C ALA A 84 -9.56 -5.14 7.79
#